data_AF-A0A354MCI1-F1
#
_entry.id   AF-A0A354MCI1-F1
#
_cell.length_a   1.000
_cell.length_b   1.000
_cell.length_c   1.000
_cell.angle_alpha   90.00
_cell.angle_beta   90.00
_cell.angle_gamma   90.00
#
_symmetry.space_group_name_H-M   'P 1'
#
loop_
_entity.id
_entity.type
_entity.pdbx_description
1 polymer ?
#
loop_
_entity_poly.entity_id
_entity_poly.type
_entity_poly.pdbx_seq_one_letter_code
_entity_poly.pdbx_strand_id
1 'polypeptide(L)'
;MEILKYIVLAVYAIVCIGLIVLTTIQTSDDKGVSGTITGSSTNNFFDQNKGRTKEGKLKKWTIILGILFGVLSIVLGILFVV
;
A
#
# COMPACT_ATOMS: atom_id res chain seq x y z
N MET A 1 -3.45 -31.35 3.88
CA MET A 1 -2.87 -30.30 3.02
C MET A 1 -3.95 -29.41 2.43
N GLU A 2 -5.04 -29.96 1.89
CA GLU A 2 -6.17 -29.19 1.35
C GLU A 2 -6.76 -28.14 2.32
N ILE A 3 -7.10 -28.54 3.56
CA ILE A 3 -7.65 -27.61 4.56
C ILE A 3 -6.70 -26.44 4.87
N LEU A 4 -5.39 -26.69 4.90
CA LEU A 4 -4.39 -25.65 5.10
C LEU A 4 -4.36 -24.70 3.89
N LYS A 5 -4.42 -25.22 2.65
CA LYS A 5 -4.51 -24.40 1.43
C LYS A 5 -5.74 -23.48 1.47
N TYR A 6 -6.90 -24.00 1.84
CA TYR A 6 -8.13 -23.18 1.97
C TYR A 6 -8.05 -22.12 3.05
N ILE A 7 -7.44 -22.42 4.21
CA ILE A 7 -7.23 -21.43 5.28
C ILE A 7 -6.32 -20.30 4.81
N VAL A 8 -5.18 -20.62 4.18
CA VAL A 8 -4.24 -19.60 3.71
C VAL A 8 -4.86 -18.79 2.56
N LEU A 9 -5.66 -19.41 1.70
CA LEU A 9 -6.42 -18.72 0.65
C LEU A 9 -7.45 -17.75 1.23
N ALA A 10 -8.19 -18.15 2.27
CA ALA A 10 -9.14 -17.28 2.96
C ALA A 10 -8.45 -16.06 3.58
N VAL A 11 -7.29 -16.27 4.24
CA VAL A 11 -6.48 -15.17 4.80
C VAL A 11 -5.97 -14.25 3.69
N TYR A 12 -5.48 -14.81 2.58
CA TYR A 12 -5.02 -14.03 1.44
C TYR A 12 -6.14 -13.16 0.83
N ALA A 13 -7.34 -13.70 0.69
CA ALA A 13 -8.50 -12.96 0.22
C ALA A 13 -8.86 -11.78 1.14
N ILE A 14 -8.79 -11.97 2.47
CA ILE A 14 -9.01 -10.89 3.44
C ILE A 14 -7.96 -9.79 3.29
N VAL A 15 -6.69 -10.16 3.09
CA VAL A 15 -5.59 -9.20 2.85
C VAL A 15 -5.82 -8.40 1.55
N CYS A 16 -6.29 -9.04 0.48
CA CYS A 16 -6.67 -8.36 -0.76
C CYS A 16 -7.75 -7.30 -0.53
N ILE A 17 -8.83 -7.68 0.17
CA ILE A 17 -9.94 -6.76 0.44
C ILE A 17 -9.45 -5.57 1.28
N GLY A 18 -8.63 -5.84 2.31
CA GLY A 18 -8.02 -4.80 3.13
C GLY A 18 -7.14 -3.85 2.30
N LEU A 19 -6.34 -4.39 1.39
CA LEU A 19 -5.53 -3.59 0.47
C LEU A 19 -6.38 -2.72 -0.45
N ILE A 20 -7.43 -3.26 -1.07
CA ILE A 20 -8.34 -2.51 -1.95
C ILE A 20 -8.96 -1.33 -1.19
N VAL A 21 -9.47 -1.57 0.02
CA VAL A 21 -10.06 -0.50 0.85
C VAL A 21 -9.01 0.56 1.21
N LEU A 22 -7.82 0.13 1.64
CA LEU A 22 -6.75 1.06 2.00
C LEU A 22 -6.27 1.87 0.81
N THR A 23 -6.05 1.27 -0.36
CA THR A 23 -5.61 1.96 -1.57
C THR A 23 -6.69 2.91 -2.10
N THR A 24 -7.96 2.55 -2.00
CA THR A 24 -9.08 3.42 -2.38
C THR A 24 -9.17 4.66 -1.49
N ILE A 25 -8.94 4.50 -0.17
CA ILE A 25 -8.91 5.64 0.77
C ILE A 25 -7.65 6.49 0.59
N GLN A 26 -6.57 5.92 0.07
CA GLN A 26 -5.38 6.68 -0.33
C GLN A 26 -5.62 7.38 -1.66
N THR A 27 -6.27 8.53 -1.60
CA THR A 27 -6.21 9.50 -2.69
C THR A 27 -4.75 9.83 -3.00
N SER A 28 -4.41 9.85 -4.28
CA SER A 28 -3.14 10.42 -4.73
C SER A 28 -3.12 11.87 -4.28
N ASP A 29 -2.19 12.23 -3.40
CA ASP A 29 -1.64 13.59 -3.34
C ASP A 29 -1.05 13.93 -4.71
N ASP A 30 -1.91 14.13 -5.72
CA ASP A 30 -1.57 14.91 -6.88
C ASP A 30 -1.37 16.32 -6.33
N LYS A 31 -0.11 16.64 -6.03
CA LYS A 31 0.34 18.02 -6.10
C LYS A 31 0.15 18.42 -7.56
N GLY A 32 -1.08 18.79 -7.90
CA GLY A 32 -1.46 19.20 -9.23
C GLY A 32 -0.52 20.29 -9.74
N VAL A 33 -0.53 20.48 -11.05
CA VAL A 33 0.27 21.43 -11.86
C VAL A 33 0.58 22.78 -11.19
N SER A 34 -0.24 23.25 -10.24
CA SER A 34 0.06 24.35 -9.32
C SER A 34 1.41 24.26 -8.58
N GLY A 35 1.92 23.07 -8.23
CA GLY A 35 3.22 22.91 -7.57
C GLY A 35 4.42 23.21 -8.47
N THR A 36 4.25 23.08 -9.79
CA THR A 36 5.27 23.40 -10.80
C THR A 36 5.26 24.89 -11.17
N ILE A 37 4.08 25.54 -11.11
CA ILE A 37 3.91 26.95 -11.50
C ILE A 37 4.39 27.92 -10.40
N THR A 38 4.29 27.58 -9.12
CA THR A 38 4.64 28.53 -8.03
C THR A 38 6.14 28.73 -7.83
N GLY A 39 7.00 27.99 -8.53
CA GLY A 39 8.45 28.10 -8.37
C GLY A 39 8.91 27.62 -7.00
N SER A 40 10.03 26.92 -6.99
CA SER A 40 10.76 26.59 -5.78
C SER A 40 11.26 27.88 -5.10
N SER A 41 10.43 28.49 -4.24
CA SER A 41 10.87 29.55 -3.35
C SER A 41 10.37 29.28 -1.95
N THR A 42 11.32 28.92 -1.10
CA THR A 42 11.19 28.68 0.34
C THR A 42 10.74 27.26 0.70
N ASN A 43 11.72 26.38 0.92
CA ASN A 43 11.80 25.48 2.07
C ASN A 43 10.44 25.19 2.75
N ASN A 44 9.54 24.50 2.04
CA ASN A 44 8.21 24.22 2.58
C ASN A 44 8.38 23.19 3.70
N PHE A 45 8.19 23.63 4.94
CA PHE A 45 8.16 22.81 6.17
C PHE A 45 7.29 21.53 6.00
N PHE A 46 6.31 21.61 5.09
CA PHE A 46 5.40 20.52 4.73
C PHE A 46 6.06 19.38 3.93
N ASP A 47 7.08 19.66 3.11
CA ASP A 47 7.82 18.62 2.37
C ASP A 47 8.86 17.91 3.25
N GLN A 48 9.52 18.61 4.17
CA GLN A 48 10.44 17.97 5.14
C GLN A 48 9.70 17.06 6.14
N ASN A 49 8.44 17.36 6.47
CA ASN A 49 7.62 16.56 7.38
C ASN A 49 6.55 15.69 6.70
N LYS A 50 6.58 15.53 5.37
CA LYS A 50 5.58 14.75 4.61
C LYS A 50 5.49 13.27 5.04
N GLY A 51 6.57 12.73 5.63
CA GLY A 51 6.57 11.39 6.24
C GLY A 51 5.92 11.29 7.63
N ARG A 52 5.63 12.42 8.29
CA ARG A 52 4.99 12.50 9.61
C ARG A 52 3.50 12.81 9.53
N THR A 53 2.99 13.21 8.36
CA THR A 53 1.54 13.42 8.14
C THR A 53 0.82 12.08 8.12
N LYS A 54 -0.49 12.11 8.44
CA LYS A 54 -1.33 10.91 8.45
C LYS A 54 -1.32 10.19 7.09
N GLU A 55 -1.28 10.95 6.01
CA GLU A 55 -1.21 10.44 4.63
C GLU A 55 0.14 9.79 4.32
N GLY A 56 1.26 10.39 4.75
CA GLY A 56 2.59 9.80 4.59
C GLY A 56 2.75 8.47 5.33
N LYS A 57 2.11 8.32 6.50
CA LYS A 57 2.07 7.05 7.23
C LYS A 57 1.20 6.00 6.51
N LEU A 58 0.02 6.38 6.04
CA LEU A 58 -0.88 5.47 5.30
C LEU A 58 -0.21 4.93 4.03
N LYS A 59 0.53 5.77 3.29
CA LYS A 59 1.32 5.33 2.12
C LYS A 59 2.39 4.30 2.50
N LYS A 60 3.13 4.50 3.59
CA LYS A 60 4.13 3.54 4.07
C LYS A 60 3.51 2.20 4.47
N TRP A 61 2.38 2.22 5.18
CA TRP A 61 1.65 1.01 5.57
C TRP A 61 1.18 0.21 4.36
N THR A 62 0.75 0.89 3.31
CA THR A 62 0.25 0.26 2.09
C THR A 62 1.35 -0.37 1.26
N ILE A 63 2.53 0.26 1.23
CA ILE A 63 3.72 -0.36 0.63
C ILE A 63 4.07 -1.66 1.36
N ILE A 64 4.07 -1.66 2.70
CA ILE A 64 4.35 -2.86 3.50
C ILE A 64 3.31 -3.94 3.25
N LEU A 65 2.02 -3.59 3.25
CA LEU A 65 0.93 -4.53 2.93
C LEU A 65 1.01 -5.07 1.51
N GLY A 66 1.42 -4.25 0.54
CA GLY A 66 1.63 -4.66 -0.86
C GLY A 66 2.77 -5.67 -1.00
N ILE A 67 3.89 -5.46 -0.29
CA ILE A 67 4.99 -6.42 -0.24
C ILE A 67 4.53 -7.73 0.41
N LEU A 68 3.81 -7.66 1.54
CA LEU A 68 3.26 -8.82 2.22
C LEU A 68 2.31 -9.61 1.32
N PHE A 69 1.45 -8.92 0.57
CA PHE A 69 0.57 -9.52 -0.43
C PHE A 69 1.36 -10.24 -1.53
N GLY A 70 2.42 -9.63 -2.06
CA GLY A 70 3.29 -10.26 -3.07
C GLY A 70 3.95 -11.54 -2.55
N VAL A 71 4.48 -11.52 -1.33
CA VAL A 71 5.09 -12.70 -0.69
C VAL A 71 4.05 -13.79 -0.46
N LEU A 72 2.87 -13.46 0.09
CA LEU A 72 1.79 -14.42 0.27
C LEU A 72 1.33 -15.01 -1.05
N SER A 73 1.29 -14.22 -2.14
CA SER A 73 0.94 -14.70 -3.47
C SER A 73 1.90 -15.76 -3.98
N ILE A 74 3.21 -15.57 -3.78
CA ILE A 74 4.24 -16.55 -4.18
C ILE A 74 4.09 -17.83 -3.34
N VAL A 75 3.91 -17.69 -2.02
CA VAL A 75 3.73 -18.83 -1.11
C VAL A 75 2.47 -19.62 -1.48
N LEU A 76 1.36 -18.94 -1.77
CA LEU A 76 0.12 -19.59 -2.23
C LEU A 76 0.34 -20.28 -3.57
N GLY A 77 1.02 -19.63 -4.52
CA GLY A 77 1.32 -20.21 -5.83
C GLY A 77 2.10 -21.52 -5.71
N ILE A 78 3.15 -21.54 -4.88
CA ILE A 78 3.93 -22.76 -4.62
C ILE A 78 3.06 -23.82 -3.91
N LEU A 79 2.28 -23.44 -2.91
CA LEU A 79 1.40 -24.36 -2.18
C LEU A 79 0.29 -24.95 -3.05
N PHE A 80 -0.20 -24.26 -4.08
CA PHE A 80 -1.24 -24.76 -4.97
C PHE A 80 -0.66 -25.54 -6.16
N VAL A 81 0.55 -25.20 -6.62
CA VAL A 81 1.26 -25.91 -7.70
C VAL A 81 1.82 -27.26 -7.23
N VAL A 82 2.23 -27.36 -5.95
CA VAL A 82 2.67 -28.62 -5.29
C VAL A 82 1.48 -29.39 -4.72
#